data_AF-A0A2W4W218-F1
#
_entry.id   AF-A0A2W4W218-F1
#
_cell.length_a   1.000
_cell.length_b   1.000
_cell.length_c   1.000
_cell.angle_alpha   90.00
_cell.angle_beta   90.00
_cell.angle_gamma   90.00
#
_symmetry.space_group_name_H-M   'P 1'
#
loop_
_entity.id
_entity.type
_entity.pdbx_description
1 polymer ?
#
loop_
_entity_poly.entity_id
_entity_poly.type
_entity_poly.pdbx_seq_one_letter_code
_entity_poly.pdbx_strand_id
1 'polypeptide(L)'
;MIEMLWVHNSEEAKSEAIRRTRLGERWANRKDAACPFGICLRSVTANNGTVPFSHWAYHPPYLPETMSIAVGTNSNLLNEPMLFQIPFGKRPDRYPPEKAQPLEHGNGLREITRLEMVSPTANNISPEFQAVIDCNILNIKEGKDYCMEIGFDGELQGNQLDCRPELPMRLFW
;
A
#
# COMPACT_ATOMS: atom_id res chain seq x y z
N MET A 1 -8.51 -2.87 0.78
CA MET A 1 -8.52 -3.04 -0.69
C MET A 1 -7.13 -3.45 -1.09
N ILE A 2 -7.01 -4.33 -2.06
CA ILE A 2 -5.74 -4.74 -2.66
C ILE A 2 -5.76 -4.24 -4.10
N GLU A 3 -4.70 -3.55 -4.51
CA GLU A 3 -4.54 -3.05 -5.88
C GLU A 3 -3.25 -3.62 -6.48
N MET A 4 -3.30 -3.98 -7.75
CA MET A 4 -2.14 -4.44 -8.51
C MET A 4 -1.75 -3.33 -9.49
N LEU A 5 -0.53 -2.84 -9.35
CA LEU A 5 0.01 -1.76 -10.19
C LEU A 5 1.16 -2.28 -11.06
N TRP A 6 1.19 -1.87 -12.33
CA TRP A 6 2.28 -2.15 -13.25
C TRP A 6 2.62 -0.92 -14.09
N VAL A 7 3.88 -0.81 -14.49
CA VAL A 7 4.31 0.24 -15.44
C VAL A 7 3.87 -0.17 -16.84
N HIS A 8 2.94 0.58 -17.41
CA HIS A 8 2.52 0.42 -18.80
C HIS A 8 3.45 1.18 -19.76
N ASN A 9 3.88 2.40 -19.38
CA ASN A 9 4.81 3.23 -20.14
C ASN A 9 6.00 3.64 -19.25
N SER A 10 7.21 3.18 -19.60
CA SER A 10 8.42 3.44 -18.82
C SER A 10 8.87 4.90 -18.84
N GLU A 11 8.62 5.62 -19.93
CA GLU A 11 9.02 7.02 -20.07
C GLU A 11 8.10 7.92 -19.24
N GLU A 12 6.79 7.66 -19.26
CA GLU A 12 5.84 8.36 -18.39
C GLU A 12 6.16 8.14 -16.91
N ALA A 13 6.46 6.89 -16.51
CA ALA A 13 6.83 6.56 -15.13
C ALA A 13 8.11 7.27 -14.64
N LYS A 14 8.96 7.74 -15.57
CA LYS A 14 10.20 8.49 -15.31
C LYS A 14 10.07 9.99 -15.58
N SER A 15 8.90 10.46 -16.03
CA SER A 15 8.65 11.87 -16.32
C SER A 15 8.85 12.75 -15.07
N GLU A 16 9.11 14.05 -15.28
CA GLU A 16 9.31 15.00 -14.18
C GLU A 16 8.18 14.99 -13.15
N ALA A 17 6.93 14.85 -13.62
CA ALA A 17 5.76 14.81 -12.76
C ALA A 17 5.74 13.58 -11.83
N ILE A 18 6.26 12.44 -12.29
CA ILE A 18 6.12 11.15 -11.60
C ILE A 18 7.42 10.74 -10.90
N ARG A 19 8.60 11.13 -11.40
CA ARG A 19 9.90 10.59 -10.99
C ARG A 19 10.16 10.61 -9.48
N ARG A 20 9.65 11.61 -8.76
CA ARG A 20 9.83 11.72 -7.30
C ARG A 20 9.17 10.57 -6.53
N THR A 21 8.13 9.96 -7.08
CA THR A 21 7.46 8.77 -6.51
C THR A 21 8.33 7.51 -6.56
N ARG A 22 9.34 7.50 -7.43
CA ARG A 22 10.19 6.33 -7.73
C ARG A 22 9.43 5.10 -8.25
N LEU A 23 8.21 5.27 -8.77
CA LEU A 23 7.40 4.14 -9.27
C LEU A 23 8.11 3.35 -10.37
N GLY A 24 8.82 4.03 -11.27
CA GLY A 24 9.61 3.39 -12.32
C GLY A 24 10.72 2.51 -11.76
N GLU A 25 11.52 3.03 -10.82
CA GLU A 25 12.62 2.31 -10.18
C GLU A 25 12.13 1.15 -9.31
N ARG A 26 11.04 1.34 -8.56
CA ARG A 26 10.41 0.29 -7.75
C ARG A 26 9.94 -0.85 -8.62
N TRP A 27 9.20 -0.54 -9.68
CA TRP A 27 8.73 -1.56 -10.61
C TRP A 27 9.89 -2.30 -11.28
N ALA A 28 10.92 -1.58 -11.76
CA ALA A 28 12.07 -2.19 -12.43
C ALA A 28 12.86 -3.15 -11.51
N ASN A 29 13.04 -2.80 -10.24
CA ASN A 29 13.88 -3.54 -9.29
C ASN A 29 13.09 -4.44 -8.31
N ARG A 30 11.80 -4.68 -8.58
CA ARG A 30 10.87 -5.40 -7.68
C ARG A 30 11.23 -6.87 -7.40
N LYS A 31 12.09 -7.46 -8.22
CA LYS A 31 12.57 -8.85 -8.07
C LYS A 31 13.93 -8.94 -7.37
N ASP A 32 14.55 -7.79 -7.10
CA ASP A 32 15.89 -7.68 -6.53
C ASP A 32 15.81 -6.99 -5.16
N ALA A 33 16.28 -5.74 -5.05
CA ALA A 33 16.42 -5.03 -3.78
C ALA A 33 15.25 -4.08 -3.44
N ALA A 34 14.36 -3.78 -4.40
CA ALA A 34 13.27 -2.84 -4.13
C ALA A 34 12.07 -3.55 -3.51
N CYS A 35 11.52 -2.93 -2.46
CA CYS A 35 10.24 -3.32 -1.88
C CYS A 35 9.13 -3.17 -2.93
N PRO A 36 8.36 -4.25 -3.21
CA PRO A 36 7.33 -4.26 -4.24
C PRO A 36 5.99 -3.68 -3.77
N PHE A 37 5.89 -3.18 -2.54
CA PHE A 37 4.63 -2.78 -1.92
C PHE A 37 4.44 -1.26 -1.85
N GLY A 38 3.18 -0.84 -1.83
CA GLY A 38 2.75 0.48 -1.43
C GLY A 38 1.66 0.38 -0.37
N ILE A 39 1.67 1.27 0.62
CA ILE A 39 0.65 1.37 1.67
C ILE A 39 -0.09 2.68 1.50
N CYS A 40 -1.35 2.58 1.08
CA CYS A 40 -2.26 3.71 0.96
C CYS A 40 -3.09 3.85 2.24
N LEU A 41 -2.93 4.96 2.95
CA LEU A 41 -3.81 5.33 4.05
C LEU A 41 -4.99 6.14 3.49
N ARG A 42 -6.15 5.95 4.12
CA ARG A 42 -7.31 6.82 3.92
C ARG A 42 -7.37 7.80 5.07
N SER A 43 -7.72 9.04 4.79
CA SER A 43 -8.03 10.00 5.85
C SER A 43 -9.24 9.50 6.66
N VAL A 44 -9.02 9.10 7.90
CA VAL A 44 -10.11 8.77 8.84
C VAL A 44 -10.46 10.02 9.61
N THR A 45 -11.74 10.37 9.64
CA THR A 45 -12.28 11.56 10.32
C THR A 45 -12.02 11.60 11.84
N ALA A 46 -11.51 10.52 12.45
CA ALA A 46 -11.27 10.43 13.89
C ALA A 46 -9.98 11.14 14.37
N ASN A 47 -8.98 11.34 13.51
CA ASN A 47 -7.70 11.99 13.85
C ASN A 47 -7.45 13.26 13.01
N ASN A 48 -8.44 14.15 12.88
CA ASN A 48 -8.31 15.45 12.20
C ASN A 48 -7.68 15.43 10.80
N GLY A 49 -7.73 14.31 10.06
CA GLY A 49 -7.14 14.20 8.72
C GLY A 49 -5.63 14.41 8.65
N THR A 50 -4.89 14.27 9.76
CA THR A 50 -3.44 14.44 9.76
C THR A 50 -2.76 13.23 9.14
N VAL A 51 -1.74 13.48 8.31
CA VAL A 51 -0.88 12.44 7.75
C VAL A 51 0.11 12.02 8.85
N PRO A 52 0.28 10.72 9.16
CA PRO A 52 1.07 10.30 10.31
C PRO A 52 2.59 10.41 10.09
N PHE A 53 3.04 10.68 8.87
CA PHE A 53 4.45 10.72 8.48
C PHE A 53 4.80 12.02 7.77
N SER A 54 6.10 12.35 7.76
CA SER A 54 6.65 13.42 6.91
C SER A 54 6.36 13.13 5.44
N HIS A 55 5.84 14.13 4.72
CA HIS A 55 5.33 13.94 3.37
C HIS A 55 5.55 15.16 2.48
N TRP A 56 5.35 14.96 1.18
CA TRP A 56 5.24 16.02 0.18
C TRP A 56 3.94 15.89 -0.60
N ALA A 57 3.44 17.01 -1.13
CA ALA A 57 2.23 17.05 -1.93
C ALA A 57 2.53 16.59 -3.37
N TYR A 58 2.04 15.41 -3.74
CA TYR A 58 2.08 14.93 -5.11
C TYR A 58 0.81 15.33 -5.85
N HIS A 59 0.95 16.04 -6.96
CA HIS A 59 -0.15 16.43 -7.84
C HIS A 59 -0.10 15.56 -9.11
N PRO A 60 -0.74 14.37 -9.11
CA PRO A 60 -0.73 13.51 -10.28
C PRO A 60 -1.51 14.14 -11.44
N PRO A 61 -1.09 13.92 -12.69
CA PRO A 61 -1.68 14.55 -13.87
C PRO A 61 -3.14 14.13 -14.14
N TYR A 62 -3.62 13.05 -13.52
CA TYR A 62 -4.99 12.56 -13.67
C TYR A 62 -5.98 13.14 -12.63
N LEU A 63 -5.49 13.93 -11.66
CA LEU A 63 -6.35 14.61 -10.68
C LEU A 63 -6.45 16.11 -10.99
N PRO A 64 -7.52 16.78 -10.53
CA PRO A 64 -7.56 18.23 -10.51
C PRO A 64 -6.36 18.82 -9.77
N GLU A 65 -5.82 19.95 -10.24
CA GLU A 65 -4.66 20.61 -9.64
C GLU A 65 -4.86 20.99 -8.17
N THR A 66 -6.11 21.21 -7.76
CA THR A 66 -6.50 21.51 -6.37
C THR A 66 -6.39 20.31 -5.43
N MET A 67 -6.20 19.10 -5.97
CA MET A 67 -6.03 17.88 -5.19
C MET A 67 -4.57 17.43 -5.19
N SER A 68 -4.14 16.87 -4.06
CA SER A 68 -2.84 16.22 -3.93
C SER A 68 -2.94 14.93 -3.14
N ILE A 69 -1.94 14.08 -3.33
CA ILE A 69 -1.70 12.87 -2.55
C ILE A 69 -0.51 13.18 -1.63
N ALA A 70 -0.64 12.91 -0.34
CA ALA A 70 0.47 13.07 0.59
C ALA A 70 1.38 11.84 0.46
N VAL A 71 2.53 11.98 -0.21
CA VAL A 71 3.51 10.89 -0.39
C VAL A 71 4.61 11.03 0.64
N GLY A 72 4.93 9.93 1.33
CA GLY A 72 5.97 9.89 2.36
C GLY A 72 7.34 10.32 1.83
N THR A 73 8.12 11.03 2.65
CA THR A 73 9.49 11.41 2.29
C THR A 73 10.44 10.22 2.18
N ASN A 74 10.06 9.06 2.74
CA ASN A 74 10.72 7.77 2.52
C ASN A 74 10.58 7.22 1.09
N SER A 75 9.84 7.88 0.20
CA SER A 75 9.73 7.50 -1.23
C SER A 75 11.09 7.28 -1.92
N ASN A 76 12.15 7.96 -1.47
CA ASN A 76 13.53 7.74 -1.94
C ASN A 76 14.19 6.44 -1.43
N LEU A 77 13.63 5.79 -0.42
CA LEU A 77 14.09 4.51 0.12
C LEU A 77 13.38 3.37 -0.62
N LEU A 78 14.06 2.80 -1.61
CA LEU A 78 13.47 1.76 -2.47
C LEU A 78 13.24 0.43 -1.74
N ASN A 79 13.96 0.18 -0.64
CA ASN A 79 13.85 -1.00 0.20
C ASN A 79 12.67 -0.93 1.22
N GLU A 80 11.93 0.17 1.24
CA GLU A 80 10.73 0.35 2.04
C GLU A 80 9.48 0.47 1.17
N PRO A 81 8.27 0.18 1.68
CA PRO A 81 7.07 0.38 0.90
C PRO A 81 6.86 1.87 0.56
N MET A 82 6.24 2.13 -0.59
CA MET A 82 5.78 3.48 -0.91
C MET A 82 4.62 3.85 0.00
N LEU A 83 4.80 4.87 0.84
CA LEU A 83 3.76 5.35 1.75
C LEU A 83 3.03 6.53 1.14
N PHE A 84 1.69 6.50 1.18
CA PHE A 84 0.90 7.64 0.74
C PHE A 84 -0.47 7.68 1.40
N GLN A 85 -1.03 8.89 1.55
CA GLN A 85 -2.38 9.11 2.02
C GLN A 85 -3.18 9.88 0.96
N ILE A 86 -4.38 9.37 0.66
CA ILE A 86 -5.31 10.01 -0.27
C ILE A 86 -6.42 10.76 0.50
N PRO A 87 -6.78 12.00 0.11
CA PRO A 87 -7.84 12.76 0.76
C PRO A 87 -9.26 12.36 0.31
N PHE A 88 -9.38 11.54 -0.74
CA PHE A 88 -10.66 11.19 -1.39
C PHE A 88 -11.05 9.71 -1.29
N GLY A 89 -10.30 8.91 -0.51
CA GLY A 89 -10.59 7.48 -0.33
C GLY A 89 -11.62 7.23 0.77
N LYS A 90 -12.57 6.30 0.54
CA LYS A 90 -13.56 5.86 1.54
C LYS A 90 -13.49 4.35 1.78
N ARG A 91 -14.08 3.92 2.90
CA ARG A 91 -14.88 2.68 2.99
C ARG A 91 -15.42 2.10 1.66
N PRO A 92 -15.07 0.92 1.12
CA PRO A 92 -15.84 0.33 0.01
C PRO A 92 -17.35 0.28 0.29
N ASP A 93 -17.72 -0.05 1.53
CA ASP A 93 -19.11 -0.06 2.05
C ASP A 93 -19.72 1.34 2.28
N ARG A 94 -18.97 2.41 2.02
CA ARG A 94 -19.38 3.80 2.24
C ARG A 94 -19.45 4.63 0.95
N TYR A 95 -19.22 4.01 -0.21
CA TYR A 95 -19.46 4.67 -1.49
C TYR A 95 -20.96 4.71 -1.80
N PRO A 96 -21.46 5.77 -2.47
CA PRO A 96 -22.84 5.81 -2.93
C PRO A 96 -23.07 4.69 -3.97
N PRO A 97 -24.34 4.25 -4.18
CA PRO A 97 -24.66 3.15 -5.09
C PRO A 97 -24.06 3.31 -6.49
N GLU A 98 -23.96 4.54 -7.01
CA GLU A 98 -23.39 4.79 -8.35
C GLU A 98 -21.88 4.48 -8.45
N LYS A 99 -21.18 4.40 -7.31
CA LYS A 99 -19.74 4.14 -7.22
C LYS A 99 -19.41 2.90 -6.37
N ALA A 100 -20.42 2.18 -5.91
CA ALA A 100 -20.24 1.01 -5.07
C ALA A 100 -19.65 -0.15 -5.89
N GLN A 101 -18.62 -0.79 -5.36
CA GLN A 101 -18.10 -2.05 -5.90
C GLN A 101 -18.85 -3.23 -5.27
N PRO A 102 -18.90 -4.40 -5.93
CA PRO A 102 -19.41 -5.62 -5.31
C PRO A 102 -18.63 -5.94 -4.01
N LEU A 103 -19.35 -6.08 -2.90
CA LEU A 103 -18.78 -6.44 -1.59
C LEU A 103 -19.03 -7.89 -1.21
N GLU A 104 -19.93 -8.57 -1.93
CA GLU A 104 -20.23 -9.98 -1.75
C GLU A 104 -19.36 -10.79 -2.70
N HIS A 105 -18.47 -11.59 -2.13
CA HIS A 105 -17.54 -12.44 -2.87
C HIS A 105 -18.00 -13.89 -2.81
N GLY A 106 -17.81 -14.65 -3.89
CA GLY A 106 -18.26 -16.06 -3.95
C GLY A 106 -17.59 -17.00 -2.94
N ASN A 107 -16.46 -16.58 -2.36
CA ASN A 107 -15.75 -17.28 -1.28
C ASN A 107 -16.09 -16.73 0.12
N GLY A 108 -17.02 -15.79 0.23
CA GLY A 108 -17.53 -15.24 1.48
C GLY A 108 -16.60 -14.27 2.22
N LEU A 109 -15.46 -13.88 1.64
CA LEU A 109 -14.52 -12.95 2.27
C LEU A 109 -15.06 -11.53 2.29
N ARG A 110 -14.83 -10.77 3.37
CA ARG A 110 -15.39 -9.41 3.52
C ARG A 110 -14.40 -8.36 3.96
N GLU A 111 -13.63 -8.62 5.02
CA GLU A 111 -12.77 -7.61 5.63
C GLU A 111 -11.33 -8.10 5.77
N ILE A 112 -10.37 -7.24 5.40
CA ILE A 112 -8.97 -7.45 5.77
C ILE A 112 -8.84 -7.12 7.25
N THR A 113 -8.55 -8.13 8.07
CA THR A 113 -8.42 -8.02 9.53
C THR A 113 -6.99 -8.07 10.02
N ARG A 114 -6.06 -8.54 9.17
CA ARG A 114 -4.62 -8.55 9.46
C ARG A 114 -3.82 -8.18 8.23
N LEU A 115 -2.82 -7.31 8.43
CA LEU A 115 -1.77 -7.04 7.46
C LEU A 115 -0.42 -7.19 8.15
N GLU A 116 0.46 -7.99 7.55
CA GLU A 116 1.80 -8.21 8.06
C GLU A 116 2.80 -8.28 6.91
N MET A 117 3.83 -7.44 6.96
CA MET A 117 4.88 -7.38 5.97
C MET A 117 6.13 -8.10 6.47
N VAL A 118 6.63 -9.03 5.67
CA VAL A 118 7.98 -9.59 5.81
C VAL A 118 8.94 -8.69 5.05
N SER A 119 10.04 -8.29 5.69
CA SER A 119 11.05 -7.43 5.09
C SER A 119 12.48 -7.84 5.46
N PRO A 120 13.43 -7.79 4.50
CA PRO A 120 14.87 -7.91 4.78
C PRO A 120 15.41 -6.78 5.65
N THR A 121 14.69 -5.66 5.73
CA THR A 121 15.12 -4.45 6.45
C THR A 121 14.21 -4.12 7.63
N ALA A 122 13.44 -5.10 8.13
CA ALA A 122 12.47 -4.89 9.21
C ALA A 122 13.09 -4.26 10.48
N ASN A 123 14.37 -4.54 10.75
CA ASN A 123 15.08 -4.02 11.94
C ASN A 123 15.65 -2.60 11.77
N ASN A 124 15.56 -2.02 10.57
CA ASN A 124 16.08 -0.69 10.28
C ASN A 124 15.15 0.03 9.28
N ILE A 125 14.07 0.60 9.82
CA ILE A 125 13.05 1.32 9.05
C ILE A 125 13.09 2.81 9.32
N SER A 126 12.63 3.60 8.35
CA SER A 126 12.57 5.05 8.43
C SER A 126 11.52 5.52 9.46
N PRO A 127 11.63 6.76 9.95
CA PRO A 127 10.61 7.36 10.82
C PRO A 127 9.20 7.36 10.18
N GLU A 128 9.10 7.57 8.86
CA GLU A 128 7.82 7.55 8.15
C GLU A 128 7.20 6.16 8.16
N PHE A 129 8.00 5.11 7.95
CA PHE A 129 7.49 3.75 7.98
C PHE A 129 7.15 3.32 9.40
N GLN A 130 7.97 3.67 10.39
CA GLN A 130 7.66 3.47 11.81
C GLN A 130 6.31 4.12 12.19
N ALA A 131 6.04 5.34 11.73
CA ALA A 131 4.77 6.01 12.00
C ALA A 131 3.54 5.24 11.46
N VAL A 132 3.69 4.49 10.36
CA VAL A 132 2.61 3.63 9.84
C VAL A 132 2.42 2.38 10.70
N ILE A 133 3.51 1.79 11.21
CA ILE A 133 3.45 0.68 12.17
C ILE A 133 2.76 1.13 13.46
N ASP A 134 3.11 2.31 13.97
CA ASP A 134 2.52 2.88 15.20
C ASP A 134 1.01 3.17 15.07
N CYS A 135 0.49 3.28 13.84
CA CYS A 135 -0.95 3.38 13.60
C CYS A 135 -1.70 2.04 13.77
N ASN A 136 -1.01 0.93 14.05
CA ASN A 136 -1.56 -0.43 14.13
C ASN A 136 -2.31 -0.88 12.86
N ILE A 137 -1.93 -0.33 11.69
CA ILE A 137 -2.52 -0.70 10.40
C ILE A 137 -1.78 -1.88 9.76
N LEU A 138 -0.49 -2.01 10.06
CA LEU A 138 0.43 -2.96 9.46
C LEU A 138 1.43 -3.41 10.52
N ASN A 139 1.64 -4.73 10.62
CA ASN A 139 2.77 -5.29 11.35
C ASN A 139 3.94 -5.54 10.42
N ILE A 140 5.16 -5.58 10.97
CA ILE A 140 6.36 -5.93 10.22
C ILE A 140 7.16 -7.00 10.96
N LYS A 141 7.71 -7.97 10.21
CA LYS A 141 8.66 -8.96 10.72
C LYS A 141 9.87 -9.11 9.80
N GLU A 142 10.99 -9.51 10.38
CA GLU A 142 12.21 -9.81 9.64
C GLU A 142 12.05 -11.08 8.80
N GLY A 143 12.59 -11.07 7.58
CA GLY A 143 12.73 -12.25 6.74
C GLY A 143 13.60 -11.97 5.52
N LYS A 144 14.04 -13.03 4.82
CA LYS A 144 14.98 -12.90 3.69
C LYS A 144 14.41 -12.18 2.47
N ASP A 145 13.12 -12.36 2.22
CA ASP A 145 12.44 -11.86 1.02
C ASP A 145 11.19 -11.08 1.42
N TYR A 146 10.84 -10.08 0.61
CA TYR A 146 9.59 -9.34 0.79
C TYR A 146 8.37 -10.25 0.62
N CYS A 147 7.43 -10.18 1.55
CA CYS A 147 6.14 -10.87 1.44
C CYS A 147 5.05 -10.10 2.20
N MET A 148 3.87 -9.97 1.61
CA MET A 148 2.68 -9.44 2.29
C MET A 148 1.79 -10.59 2.73
N GLU A 149 1.55 -10.71 4.02
CA GLU A 149 0.56 -11.62 4.59
C GLU A 149 -0.73 -10.85 4.87
N ILE A 150 -1.84 -11.34 4.30
CA ILE A 150 -3.15 -10.69 4.39
C ILE A 150 -4.14 -11.69 5.00
N GLY A 151 -4.65 -11.36 6.19
CA GLY A 151 -5.70 -12.11 6.86
C GLY A 151 -7.06 -11.49 6.63
N PHE A 152 -8.07 -12.31 6.31
CA PHE A 152 -9.46 -11.90 6.16
C PHE A 152 -10.33 -12.45 7.27
N ASP A 153 -11.31 -11.67 7.70
CA ASP A 153 -12.41 -12.10 8.59
C ASP A 153 -11.96 -12.85 9.85
N GLY A 154 -10.81 -12.48 10.40
CA GLY A 154 -10.22 -13.13 11.59
C GLY A 154 -9.64 -14.52 11.33
N GLU A 155 -9.50 -14.92 10.06
CA GLU A 155 -8.95 -16.21 9.61
C GLU A 155 -9.76 -17.40 10.12
N LEU A 156 -11.08 -17.20 10.31
CA LEU A 156 -11.99 -18.15 10.93
C LEU A 156 -12.23 -19.42 10.11
N GLN A 157 -12.07 -19.37 8.79
CA GLN A 157 -12.20 -20.56 7.93
C GLN A 157 -10.93 -21.43 7.96
N GLY A 158 -9.79 -20.89 8.43
CA GLY A 158 -8.53 -21.62 8.56
C GLY A 158 -7.85 -22.00 7.23
N ASN A 159 -8.28 -21.40 6.12
CA ASN A 159 -7.71 -21.61 4.80
C ASN A 159 -6.51 -20.69 4.56
N GLN A 160 -5.64 -21.12 3.65
CA GLN A 160 -4.52 -20.31 3.19
C GLN A 160 -4.22 -20.53 1.71
N LEU A 161 -3.70 -19.49 1.07
CA LEU A 161 -3.14 -19.55 -0.27
C LEU A 161 -1.78 -18.86 -0.30
N ASP A 162 -0.76 -19.56 -0.78
CA ASP A 162 0.56 -19.00 -1.04
C ASP A 162 0.66 -18.69 -2.55
N CYS A 163 0.78 -17.41 -2.89
CA CYS A 163 0.85 -16.96 -4.27
C CYS A 163 2.30 -16.84 -4.78
N ARG A 164 3.28 -17.26 -3.99
CA ARG A 164 4.69 -17.20 -4.36
C ARG A 164 5.05 -18.37 -5.28
N PRO A 165 6.01 -18.17 -6.21
CA PRO A 165 6.81 -16.96 -6.41
C PRO A 165 6.17 -15.88 -7.29
N GLU A 166 5.00 -16.11 -7.88
CA GLU A 166 4.37 -15.21 -8.87
C GLU A 166 4.00 -13.85 -8.28
N LEU A 167 3.48 -13.85 -7.06
CA LEU A 167 3.19 -12.66 -6.26
C LEU A 167 3.79 -12.83 -4.85
N PRO A 168 4.52 -11.84 -4.30
CA PRO A 168 5.08 -11.90 -2.96
C PRO A 168 4.00 -11.72 -1.89
N MET A 169 3.04 -12.63 -1.85
CA MET A 169 1.82 -12.51 -1.07
C MET A 169 1.30 -13.87 -0.59
N ARG A 170 0.79 -13.90 0.64
CA ARG A 170 0.06 -15.02 1.22
C ARG A 170 -1.27 -14.53 1.77
N LEU A 171 -2.32 -15.28 1.51
CA LEU A 171 -3.68 -14.95 1.93
C LEU A 171 -4.14 -15.99 2.97
N PHE A 172 -4.82 -15.53 4.01
CA PHE A 172 -5.36 -16.35 5.09
C PHE A 172 -6.81 -15.96 5.35
N TRP A 173 -7.72 -16.92 5.51
CA TRP A 173 -9.13 -16.62 5.74
C TRP A 173 -9.88 -17.78 6.40
#